data_AF-A0A355UDR2-F1
#
_entry.id   AF-A0A355UDR2-F1
#
_cell.length_a   1.000
_cell.length_b   1.000
_cell.length_c   1.000
_cell.angle_alpha   90.00
_cell.angle_beta   90.00
_cell.angle_gamma   90.00
#
_symmetry.space_group_name_H-M   'P 1'
#
loop_
_entity.id
_entity.type
_entity.pdbx_description
1 polymer ?
#
loop_
_entity_poly.entity_id
_entity_poly.type
_entity_poly.pdbx_seq_one_letter_code
_entity_poly.pdbx_strand_id
1 'polypeptide(L)'
;TSTLSAGDILNALRQLETVVTWQLLQGNPVELGDLGKFYFKISAKAVNTLEEVTAETITRKYVRFRPSKRFYKKLRETKTTFLDLDIKGLPSTTETEITAP
;
A
#
# COMPACT_ATOMS: atom_id res chain seq x y z
N THR A 1 19.56 6.73 -26.11
CA THR A 1 19.25 5.42 -26.73
C THR A 1 19.21 4.39 -25.62
N SER A 2 18.03 3.86 -25.27
CA SER A 2 17.91 2.75 -24.32
C SER A 2 18.03 1.44 -25.10
N THR A 3 18.97 0.58 -24.71
CA THR A 3 19.22 -0.75 -25.33
C THR A 3 18.10 -1.77 -25.07
N LEU A 4 17.12 -1.44 -24.24
CA LEU A 4 16.02 -2.33 -23.88
C LEU A 4 14.90 -2.23 -24.91
N SER A 5 14.51 -3.37 -25.51
CA SER A 5 13.29 -3.44 -26.28
C SER A 5 12.06 -3.37 -25.35
N ALA A 6 10.89 -3.06 -25.92
CA ALA A 6 9.64 -3.08 -25.17
C ALA A 6 9.36 -4.46 -24.52
N GLY A 7 9.78 -5.54 -25.19
CA GLY A 7 9.68 -6.91 -24.66
C GLY A 7 10.58 -7.14 -23.45
N ASP A 8 11.81 -6.63 -23.47
CA ASP A 8 12.77 -6.79 -22.37
C ASP A 8 12.31 -6.06 -21.10
N ILE A 9 11.74 -4.86 -21.26
CA ILE A 9 11.19 -4.08 -20.13
C ILE A 9 10.04 -4.85 -19.48
N LEU A 10 9.12 -5.38 -20.29
CA LEU A 10 7.97 -6.13 -19.79
C LEU A 10 8.40 -7.42 -19.08
N ASN A 11 9.40 -8.12 -19.63
CA ASN A 11 9.95 -9.32 -19.00
C ASN A 11 10.63 -8.99 -17.67
N ALA A 12 11.40 -7.91 -17.59
CA ALA A 12 12.03 -7.48 -16.34
C ALA A 12 10.99 -7.16 -15.25
N LEU A 13 9.89 -6.50 -15.60
CA LEU A 13 8.80 -6.22 -14.66
C LEU A 13 8.11 -7.51 -14.18
N ARG A 14 7.79 -8.44 -15.09
CA ARG A 14 7.21 -9.73 -14.72
C ARG A 14 8.13 -10.55 -13.81
N GLN A 15 9.42 -10.52 -14.08
CA GLN A 15 10.40 -11.22 -13.27
C GLN A 15 10.52 -10.59 -11.88
N LEU A 16 10.48 -9.26 -11.79
CA LEU A 16 10.42 -8.54 -10.52
C LEU A 16 9.17 -8.93 -9.71
N GLU A 17 7.99 -8.95 -10.32
CA GLU A 17 6.74 -9.36 -9.67
C GLU A 17 6.84 -10.78 -9.11
N THR A 18 7.41 -11.70 -9.90
CA THR A 18 7.60 -13.11 -9.50
C THR A 18 8.53 -13.23 -8.29
N VAL A 19 9.69 -12.56 -8.34
CA VAL A 19 10.68 -12.60 -7.25
C VAL A 19 10.14 -11.95 -5.98
N VAL A 20 9.49 -10.79 -6.09
CA VAL A 20 8.89 -10.09 -4.96
C VAL A 20 7.82 -10.97 -4.29
N THR A 21 6.94 -11.59 -5.10
CA THR A 21 5.89 -12.48 -4.57
C THR A 21 6.48 -13.68 -3.85
N TRP A 22 7.48 -14.34 -4.46
CA TRP A 22 8.12 -15.50 -3.86
C TRP A 22 8.79 -15.15 -2.52
N GLN A 23 9.56 -14.07 -2.45
CA GLN A 23 10.22 -13.62 -1.21
C GLN A 23 9.21 -13.26 -0.12
N LEU A 24 8.12 -12.58 -0.47
CA LEU A 24 7.09 -12.21 0.50
C LEU A 24 6.33 -13.42 1.05
N LEU A 25 6.08 -14.45 0.24
CA LEU A 25 5.47 -15.69 0.71
C LEU A 25 6.38 -16.47 1.68
N GLN A 26 7.71 -16.36 1.51
CA GLN A 26 8.68 -16.90 2.47
C GLN A 26 8.82 -16.06 3.74
N GLY A 27 8.12 -14.91 3.84
CA GLY A 27 8.23 -13.98 4.97
C GLY A 27 9.44 -13.05 4.90
N ASN A 28 10.21 -13.08 3.80
CA ASN A 28 11.36 -12.22 3.63
C ASN A 28 10.91 -10.81 3.18
N PRO A 29 11.35 -9.75 3.86
CA PRO A 29 11.09 -8.40 3.41
C PRO A 29 11.87 -8.10 2.14
N VAL A 30 11.23 -7.43 1.18
CA VAL A 30 11.84 -7.01 -0.08
C VAL A 30 12.02 -5.50 -0.09
N GLU A 31 13.26 -5.03 -0.17
CA GLU A 31 13.59 -3.61 -0.22
C GLU A 31 13.91 -3.18 -1.65
N LEU A 32 13.06 -2.31 -2.20
CA LEU A 32 13.25 -1.65 -3.49
C LEU A 32 13.89 -0.29 -3.26
N GLY A 33 15.13 -0.27 -2.76
CA GLY A 33 15.98 0.91 -2.58
C GLY A 33 15.23 2.23 -2.33
N ASP A 34 15.19 3.09 -3.35
CA ASP A 34 14.58 4.43 -3.27
C ASP A 34 13.05 4.45 -3.15
N LEU A 35 12.33 3.38 -3.54
CA LEU A 35 10.87 3.31 -3.38
C LEU A 35 10.51 2.99 -1.93
N GLY A 36 11.14 1.98 -1.34
CA GLY A 36 10.85 1.52 0.01
C GLY A 36 10.83 0.01 0.13
N LYS A 37 10.13 -0.51 1.15
CA LYS A 37 10.13 -1.94 1.49
C LYS A 37 8.74 -2.54 1.54
N PHE A 38 8.63 -3.77 1.04
CA PHE A 38 7.48 -4.65 1.22
C PHE A 38 7.81 -5.66 2.30
N TYR A 39 6.89 -5.90 3.22
CA TYR A 39 7.03 -7.00 4.18
C TYR A 39 5.68 -7.63 4.45
N PHE A 40 5.74 -8.94 4.69
CA PHE A 40 4.60 -9.73 5.10
C PHE A 40 4.25 -9.41 6.54
N LYS A 41 2.95 -9.25 6.83
CA LYS A 41 2.44 -9.06 8.17
C LYS A 41 1.23 -9.93 8.41
N ILE A 42 1.22 -10.53 9.60
CA ILE A 42 0.11 -11.30 10.13
C ILE A 42 -0.57 -10.46 11.22
N SER A 43 -1.89 -10.43 11.20
CA SER A 43 -2.70 -9.98 12.31
C SER A 43 -3.35 -11.19 12.95
N ALA A 44 -3.34 -11.25 14.28
CA ALA A 44 -3.97 -12.31 15.04
C ALA A 44 -4.79 -11.71 16.19
N LYS A 45 -5.79 -12.44 16.65
CA LYS A 45 -6.54 -12.09 17.87
C LYS A 45 -5.65 -12.38 19.08
N ALA A 46 -5.61 -11.47 20.06
CA ALA A 46 -4.89 -11.72 21.30
C ALA A 46 -5.66 -12.76 22.12
N VAL A 47 -4.97 -13.83 22.51
CA VAL A 47 -5.47 -14.89 23.41
C VAL A 47 -4.61 -14.92 24.66
N ASN A 48 -5.17 -15.39 25.78
CA ASN A 48 -4.54 -15.28 27.10
C ASN A 48 -3.53 -16.41 27.39
N THR A 49 -3.62 -17.53 26.68
CA THR A 49 -2.77 -18.71 26.90
C THR A 49 -2.02 -19.06 25.61
N LEU A 50 -0.82 -19.65 25.76
CA LEU A 50 0.00 -20.06 24.61
C LEU A 50 -0.62 -21.24 23.84
N GLU A 51 -1.38 -22.09 24.53
CA GLU A 51 -2.02 -23.28 23.95
C GLU A 51 -3.22 -22.92 23.05
N GLU A 52 -3.85 -21.76 23.27
CA GLU A 52 -4.94 -21.24 22.42
C GLU A 52 -4.45 -20.54 21.15
N VAL A 53 -3.14 -20.37 20.97
CA VAL A 53 -2.57 -19.77 19.76
C VAL A 53 -2.60 -20.81 18.63
N THR A 54 -3.73 -20.91 17.94
CA THR A 54 -3.91 -21.76 16.76
C THR A 54 -3.89 -20.94 15.47
N ALA A 55 -3.83 -21.64 14.32
CA ALA A 55 -3.88 -21.00 13.00
C ALA A 55 -5.19 -20.22 12.77
N GLU A 56 -6.27 -20.58 13.46
CA GLU A 56 -7.58 -19.92 13.39
C GLU A 56 -7.57 -18.54 14.07
N THR A 57 -6.65 -18.33 15.01
CA THR A 57 -6.45 -17.05 15.69
C THR A 57 -5.85 -15.99 14.75
N ILE A 58 -5.27 -16.41 13.61
CA ILE A 58 -4.79 -15.51 12.56
C ILE A 58 -5.97 -14.92 11.79
N THR A 59 -6.24 -13.64 12.01
CA THR A 59 -7.36 -12.93 11.40
C THR A 59 -7.06 -12.43 10.00
N ARG A 60 -5.80 -12.07 9.72
CA ARG A 60 -5.43 -11.50 8.41
C ARG A 60 -3.97 -11.72 8.06
N LYS A 61 -3.73 -12.08 6.80
CA LYS A 61 -2.41 -12.06 6.15
C LYS A 61 -2.40 -10.93 5.12
N TYR A 62 -1.45 -10.02 5.20
CA TYR A 62 -1.36 -8.90 4.26
C TYR A 62 0.08 -8.45 4.05
N VAL A 63 0.33 -7.83 2.90
CA VAL A 63 1.60 -7.17 2.60
C VAL A 63 1.46 -5.69 2.94
N ARG A 64 2.47 -5.15 3.63
CA ARG A 64 2.54 -3.71 3.90
C ARG A 64 3.72 -3.11 3.15
N PHE A 65 3.42 -2.09 2.34
CA PHE A 65 4.44 -1.23 1.76
C PHE A 65 4.81 -0.11 2.74
N ARG A 66 6.10 0.09 2.98
CA ARG A 66 6.63 1.25 3.72
C ARG A 66 7.52 2.04 2.76
N PRO A 67 7.10 3.25 2.38
CA PRO A 67 7.91 4.08 1.49
C PRO A 67 9.24 4.44 2.14
N SER A 68 10.27 4.61 1.32
CA SER A 68 11.56 5.13 1.77
C SER A 68 11.40 6.56 2.29
N LYS A 69 12.37 7.03 3.10
CA LYS A 69 12.38 8.44 3.56
C LYS A 69 12.37 9.43 2.39
N ARG A 70 13.09 9.10 1.30
CA ARG A 70 13.17 9.94 0.09
C ARG A 70 11.83 10.00 -0.63
N PHE A 71 11.22 8.85 -0.87
CA PHE A 71 9.90 8.78 -1.53
C PHE A 71 8.84 9.49 -0.69
N TYR A 72 8.86 9.29 0.63
CA TYR A 72 7.91 9.91 1.53
C TYR A 72 8.06 11.43 1.63
N LYS A 73 9.30 11.97 1.54
CA LYS A 73 9.54 13.41 1.45
C LYS A 73 8.93 13.99 0.18
N LYS A 74 9.19 13.37 -0.98
CA LYS A 74 8.59 13.80 -2.26
C LYS A 74 7.06 13.78 -2.22
N LEU A 75 6.47 12.75 -1.62
CA LEU A 75 5.01 12.65 -1.48
C LEU A 75 4.42 13.81 -0.67
N ARG A 76 5.11 14.29 0.36
CA ARG A 76 4.67 15.44 1.18
C ARG A 76 4.81 16.78 0.47
N GLU A 77 5.75 16.90 -0.46
CA GLU A 77 5.99 18.11 -1.25
C GLU A 77 5.02 18.24 -2.44
N THR A 78 4.32 17.15 -2.79
CA THR A 78 3.32 17.16 -3.85
C THR A 78 2.16 18.08 -3.48
N LYS A 79 1.85 19.02 -4.37
CA LYS A 79 0.71 19.94 -4.22
C LYS A 79 -0.60 19.14 -4.25
N THR A 80 -1.39 19.26 -3.19
CA THR A 80 -2.76 18.76 -3.16
C THR A 80 -3.68 19.88 -3.64
N THR A 81 -4.28 19.71 -4.81
CA THR A 81 -5.38 20.56 -5.27
C THR A 81 -6.69 19.92 -4.86
N PHE A 82 -7.60 20.70 -4.26
CA PHE A 82 -9.00 20.30 -4.21
C PHE A 82 -9.49 20.27 -5.65
N LEU A 83 -9.81 19.07 -6.12
CA LEU A 83 -10.63 18.93 -7.31
C LEU A 83 -12.05 19.12 -6.82
N ASP A 84 -12.56 20.35 -6.95
CA ASP A 84 -14.00 20.58 -6.88
C ASP A 84 -14.59 19.85 -8.09
N LEU A 85 -14.96 18.60 -7.87
CA LEU A 85 -15.70 17.80 -8.81
C LEU A 85 -17.15 18.31 -8.77
N ASP A 86 -17.38 19.50 -9.33
CA ASP A 86 -18.70 19.95 -9.80
C ASP A 86 -19.11 19.05 -10.98
N ILE A 87 -19.30 17.77 -10.70
CA ILE A 87 -19.89 16.82 -11.62
C ILE A 87 -21.38 17.10 -11.56
N LYS A 88 -21.89 17.68 -12.65
CA LYS A 88 -23.32 17.90 -12.87
C LYS A 88 -24.08 16.59 -12.61
N GLY A 89 -24.72 16.47 -11.44
CA GLY A 89 -25.52 15.32 -11.03
C GLY A 89 -25.18 14.65 -9.70
N LEU A 90 -24.15 15.10 -8.95
CA LEU A 90 -23.95 14.67 -7.55
C LEU A 90 -24.61 15.69 -6.61
N PRO A 91 -25.62 15.35 -5.79
CA PRO A 91 -26.11 16.27 -4.77
C PRO A 91 -25.06 16.35 -3.66
N SER A 92 -24.31 17.45 -3.60
CA SER A 92 -23.50 17.79 -2.44
C SER A 92 -24.45 18.13 -1.29
N THR A 93 -24.48 17.29 -0.25
CA THR A 93 -25.18 17.62 0.99
C THR A 93 -24.44 18.77 1.67
N THR A 94 -24.85 19.99 1.38
CA THR A 94 -24.55 21.16 2.20
C THR A 94 -25.40 21.02 3.47
N GLU A 95 -24.81 20.47 4.54
CA GLU A 95 -25.44 20.52 5.85
C GLU A 95 -25.46 21.97 6.34
N THR A 96 -26.68 22.47 6.32
CA THR A 96 -27.28 23.63 6.98
C THR A 96 -26.46 24.25 8.11
N GLU A 97 -26.11 25.51 7.87
CA GLU A 97 -26.04 26.63 8.81
C GLU A 97 -26.88 26.39 10.09
N ILE A 98 -26.21 26.21 11.23
CA ILE A 98 -26.81 26.38 12.55
C ILE A 98 -26.31 27.72 13.12
N THR A 99 -27.04 28.78 12.77
CA THR A 99 -27.26 30.01 13.57
C THR A 99 -28.77 30.07 13.75
N ALA A 100 -29.42 30.24 14.90
CA ALA A 100 -29.09 30.66 16.25
C ALA A 100 -30.12 29.99 17.22
N PRO A 101 -30.15 30.28 18.54
CA PRO A 101 -30.73 31.55 19.02
C PRO A 101 -29.82 32.38 19.92
#